data_AF-A0ABD5YYV4-F1
#
_entry.id   AF-A0ABD5YYV4-F1
#
_cell.length_a   1.000
_cell.length_b   1.000
_cell.length_c   1.000
_cell.angle_alpha   90.00
_cell.angle_beta   90.00
_cell.angle_gamma   90.00
#
_symmetry.space_group_name_H-M   'P 1'
#
loop_
_entity.id
_entity.type
_entity.pdbx_description
1 polymer ?
#
loop_
_entity_poly.entity_id
_entity_poly.type
_entity_poly.pdbx_seq_one_letter_code
_entity_poly.pdbx_strand_id
1 'polypeptide(L)'
;MAELLIQHGLSPWMAKSQSLRSKLSRQEHNERVESLLQDLTEHSIEWYAAFGHQNATIHQKAAGVCALAKKTITGDQAYTGDSVLLPDGSPSMYGEQQLHLRHQAAQFFDGPFDSAFGSVYPSGLPKADLTYPEVAAADYIAGYVRDTLAAQEQSVSDFSEHVVWFDSNWREPSNVTPTQFYALRPATGQYGTVEGTRVVAWIKGRHPDGEDHDVSSQVQNAVEMLESETIQQYLFENILP
;
A
#
# COMPACT_ATOMS: atom_id res chain seq x y z
N MET A 1 6.96 8.27 3.68
CA MET A 1 6.71 7.52 2.42
C MET A 1 6.48 8.43 1.21
N ALA A 2 5.49 9.33 1.23
CA ALA A 2 5.21 10.23 0.10
C ALA A 2 6.45 11.01 -0.40
N GLU A 3 7.23 11.59 0.51
CA GLU A 3 8.49 12.29 0.18
C GLU A 3 9.48 11.39 -0.55
N LEU A 4 9.70 10.17 -0.05
CA LEU A 4 10.62 9.21 -0.67
C LEU A 4 10.18 8.89 -2.11
N LEU A 5 8.88 8.64 -2.33
CA LEU A 5 8.36 8.42 -3.68
C LEU A 5 8.61 9.64 -4.59
N ILE A 6 8.41 10.86 -4.10
CA ILE A 6 8.66 12.08 -4.86
C ILE A 6 10.15 12.24 -5.19
N GLN A 7 11.02 12.04 -4.20
CA GLN A 7 12.49 12.14 -4.33
C GLN A 7 13.04 11.17 -5.38
N HIS A 8 12.50 9.95 -5.45
CA HIS A 8 12.87 8.95 -6.46
C HIS A 8 12.08 9.09 -7.78
N GLY A 9 11.25 10.13 -7.94
CA GLY A 9 10.47 10.37 -9.15
C GLY A 9 9.41 9.30 -9.44
N LEU A 10 8.89 8.64 -8.40
CA LEU A 10 7.87 7.59 -8.43
C LEU A 10 6.49 8.21 -8.18
N SER A 11 6.01 9.01 -9.14
CA SER A 11 4.87 9.93 -9.05
C SER A 11 3.64 9.42 -8.26
N PRO A 12 3.52 9.69 -6.96
CA PRO A 12 2.35 9.30 -6.17
C PRO A 12 1.11 10.07 -6.65
N TRP A 13 -0.08 9.47 -6.49
CA TRP A 13 -1.41 10.01 -6.89
C TRP A 13 -1.66 10.21 -8.40
N MET A 14 -0.61 10.40 -9.21
CA MET A 14 -0.69 10.71 -10.63
C MET A 14 -0.75 9.48 -11.54
N ALA A 15 -0.03 8.41 -11.18
CA ALA A 15 0.15 7.26 -12.06
C ALA A 15 0.23 5.96 -11.25
N LYS A 16 -0.34 4.89 -11.80
CA LYS A 16 -0.03 3.53 -11.35
C LYS A 16 1.42 3.21 -11.72
N SER A 17 2.07 2.26 -11.03
CA SER A 17 3.42 1.80 -11.40
C SER A 17 3.50 1.42 -12.88
N GLN A 18 2.49 0.70 -13.37
CA GLN A 18 2.37 0.32 -14.79
C GLN A 18 2.26 1.51 -15.75
N SER A 19 1.64 2.60 -15.32
CA SER A 19 1.49 3.82 -16.12
C SER A 19 2.75 4.67 -16.14
N LEU A 20 3.57 4.64 -15.07
CA LEU A 20 4.90 5.27 -15.09
C LEU A 20 5.87 4.48 -15.98
N ARG A 21 5.79 3.14 -15.94
CA ARG A 21 6.56 2.23 -16.81
C ARG A 21 6.33 2.44 -18.31
N SER A 22 5.15 2.94 -18.72
CA SER A 22 4.93 3.21 -20.15
C SER A 22 5.63 4.49 -20.63
N LYS A 23 6.11 5.33 -19.71
CA LYS A 23 6.81 6.58 -19.98
C LYS A 23 8.34 6.50 -19.75
N LEU A 24 8.80 5.52 -18.98
CA LEU A 24 10.21 5.28 -18.67
C LEU A 24 10.70 3.99 -19.31
N SER A 25 12.01 3.87 -19.56
CA SER A 25 12.58 2.56 -19.84
C SER A 25 12.49 1.66 -18.60
N ARG A 26 12.51 0.34 -18.81
CA ARG A 26 12.54 -0.64 -17.71
C ARG A 26 13.72 -0.39 -16.76
N GLN A 27 14.89 -0.10 -17.32
CA GLN A 27 16.10 0.16 -16.54
C GLN A 27 15.93 1.39 -15.65
N GLU A 28 15.50 2.53 -16.21
CA GLU A 28 15.27 3.76 -15.42
C GLU A 28 14.21 3.57 -14.32
N HIS A 29 13.15 2.79 -14.59
CA HIS A 29 12.16 2.46 -13.57
C HIS A 29 12.79 1.63 -12.44
N ASN A 30 13.57 0.61 -12.79
CA ASN A 30 14.21 -0.26 -11.80
C ASN A 30 15.23 0.49 -10.95
N GLU A 31 16.06 1.34 -11.55
CA GLU A 31 17.03 2.20 -10.84
C GLU A 31 16.35 3.11 -9.80
N ARG A 32 15.18 3.69 -10.13
CA ARG A 32 14.40 4.50 -9.19
C ARG A 32 13.86 3.68 -8.02
N VAL A 33 13.40 2.46 -8.26
CA VAL A 33 12.89 1.59 -7.19
C VAL A 33 14.03 1.04 -6.34
N GLU A 34 15.19 0.70 -6.92
CA GLU A 34 16.38 0.31 -6.16
C GLU A 34 16.85 1.43 -5.23
N SER A 35 16.87 2.66 -5.73
CA SER A 35 17.18 3.86 -4.94
C SER A 35 16.16 4.04 -3.79
N LEU A 36 14.86 3.84 -4.05
CA LEU A 36 13.85 3.79 -2.99
C LEU A 36 14.13 2.70 -1.94
N LEU A 37 14.47 1.48 -2.36
CA LEU A 37 14.73 0.37 -1.44
C LEU A 37 15.93 0.64 -0.53
N GLN A 38 16.95 1.33 -1.04
CA GLN A 38 18.09 1.79 -0.24
C GLN A 38 17.61 2.77 0.84
N ASP A 39 16.85 3.80 0.47
CA ASP A 39 16.34 4.78 1.43
C ASP A 39 15.39 4.16 2.47
N LEU A 40 14.55 3.18 2.08
CA LEU A 40 13.73 2.45 3.04
C LEU A 40 14.60 1.77 4.11
N THR A 41 15.73 1.18 3.69
CA THR A 41 16.69 0.56 4.62
C THR A 41 17.36 1.62 5.51
N GLU A 42 17.80 2.74 4.95
CA GLU A 42 18.46 3.83 5.69
C GLU A 42 17.52 4.48 6.71
N HIS A 43 16.23 4.59 6.39
CA HIS A 43 15.19 5.12 7.26
C HIS A 43 14.54 4.08 8.19
N SER A 44 15.01 2.82 8.18
CA SER A 44 14.44 1.72 8.97
C SER A 44 12.94 1.52 8.71
N ILE A 45 12.50 1.70 7.46
CA ILE A 45 11.12 1.46 7.03
C ILE A 45 11.02 0.02 6.51
N GLU A 46 10.33 -0.82 7.27
CA GLU A 46 10.13 -2.24 6.95
C GLU A 46 9.27 -2.44 5.70
N TRP A 47 9.67 -3.37 4.84
CA TRP A 47 8.90 -3.82 3.69
C TRP A 47 9.11 -5.30 3.43
N TYR A 48 8.10 -5.99 2.92
CA TYR A 48 8.23 -7.41 2.58
C TYR A 48 7.42 -7.74 1.34
N ALA A 49 7.90 -8.70 0.55
CA ALA A 49 7.19 -9.24 -0.60
C ALA A 49 7.23 -10.77 -0.62
N ALA A 50 6.20 -11.37 -1.21
CA ALA A 50 6.16 -12.80 -1.50
C ALA A 50 6.08 -13.01 -3.01
N PHE A 51 6.94 -13.88 -3.53
CA PHE A 51 6.98 -14.21 -4.95
C PHE A 51 6.62 -15.67 -5.21
N GLY A 52 5.79 -15.93 -6.21
CA GLY A 52 5.38 -17.29 -6.58
C GLY A 52 5.02 -17.40 -8.05
N HIS A 53 5.34 -18.55 -8.64
CA HIS A 53 5.06 -18.86 -10.05
C HIS A 53 3.66 -19.44 -10.29
N GLN A 54 2.92 -19.78 -9.23
CA GLN A 54 1.65 -20.52 -9.33
C GLN A 54 0.42 -19.62 -9.14
N ASN A 55 -0.72 -20.08 -9.67
CA ASN A 55 -2.03 -19.50 -9.42
C ASN A 55 -2.46 -19.76 -7.96
N ALA A 56 -1.99 -18.93 -7.04
CA ALA A 56 -2.43 -18.96 -5.65
C ALA A 56 -3.94 -18.69 -5.54
N THR A 57 -4.62 -19.49 -4.74
CA THR A 57 -6.03 -19.29 -4.39
C THR A 57 -6.23 -17.99 -3.62
N ILE A 58 -7.46 -17.48 -3.57
CA ILE A 58 -7.80 -16.27 -2.81
C ILE A 58 -7.42 -16.43 -1.33
N HIS A 59 -7.63 -17.62 -0.75
CA HIS A 59 -7.26 -17.94 0.62
C HIS A 59 -5.75 -17.86 0.88
N GLN A 60 -4.95 -18.39 -0.04
CA GLN A 60 -3.49 -18.35 0.06
C GLN A 60 -2.98 -16.91 -0.08
N LYS A 61 -3.56 -16.13 -0.99
CA LYS A 61 -3.22 -14.70 -1.14
C LYS A 61 -3.57 -13.91 0.12
N ALA A 62 -4.75 -14.13 0.70
CA ALA A 62 -5.18 -13.51 1.96
C ALA A 62 -4.21 -13.84 3.12
N ALA A 63 -3.83 -15.11 3.27
CA ALA A 63 -2.83 -15.53 4.25
C ALA A 63 -1.49 -14.84 4.04
N GLY A 64 -1.04 -14.76 2.77
CA GLY A 64 0.21 -14.10 2.44
C GLY A 64 0.23 -12.62 2.77
N VAL A 65 -0.84 -11.90 2.45
CA VAL A 65 -0.98 -10.49 2.84
C VAL A 65 -0.89 -10.33 4.36
N CYS A 66 -1.59 -11.16 5.15
CA CYS A 66 -1.50 -11.10 6.61
C CYS A 66 -0.13 -11.49 7.15
N ALA A 67 0.53 -12.50 6.57
CA ALA A 67 1.86 -12.94 6.98
C ALA A 67 2.92 -11.85 6.73
N LEU A 68 2.89 -11.23 5.53
CA LEU A 68 3.79 -10.13 5.18
C LEU A 68 3.52 -8.91 6.08
N ALA A 69 2.26 -8.52 6.26
CA ALA A 69 1.90 -7.40 7.13
C ALA A 69 2.32 -7.64 8.59
N LYS A 70 2.12 -8.87 9.11
CA LYS A 70 2.63 -9.26 10.42
C LYS A 70 4.14 -9.10 10.51
N LYS A 71 4.87 -9.59 9.50
CA LYS A 71 6.33 -9.48 9.46
C LYS A 71 6.78 -8.00 9.44
N THR A 72 6.14 -7.15 8.64
CA THR A 72 6.37 -5.70 8.61
C THR A 72 6.20 -5.07 9.98
N ILE A 73 5.07 -5.32 10.66
CA ILE A 73 4.78 -4.73 11.97
C ILE A 73 5.76 -5.24 13.03
N THR A 74 6.08 -6.54 13.04
CA THR A 74 7.00 -7.10 14.03
C THR A 74 8.47 -6.79 13.76
N GLY A 75 8.82 -6.38 12.53
CA GLY A 75 10.15 -5.90 12.17
C GLY A 75 10.44 -4.55 12.81
N ASP A 76 9.43 -3.68 12.87
CA ASP A 76 9.52 -2.39 13.54
C ASP A 76 9.34 -2.56 15.07
N GLN A 77 10.46 -2.71 15.77
CA GLN A 77 10.50 -2.86 17.23
C GLN A 77 9.97 -1.64 17.99
N ALA A 78 9.85 -0.48 17.34
CA ALA A 78 9.36 0.75 17.96
C ALA A 78 7.86 0.95 17.71
N TYR A 79 7.25 0.20 16.79
CA TYR A 79 5.86 0.38 16.44
C TYR A 79 4.92 -0.09 17.56
N THR A 80 4.08 0.84 18.03
CA THR A 80 2.92 0.53 18.86
C THR A 80 1.75 1.40 18.42
N GLY A 81 0.66 0.79 17.98
CA GLY A 81 -0.54 1.51 17.61
C GLY A 81 -1.47 0.70 16.71
N ASP A 82 -2.69 1.19 16.58
CA ASP A 82 -3.65 0.59 15.66
C ASP A 82 -3.23 0.81 14.21
N SER A 83 -3.37 -0.24 13.39
CA SER A 83 -3.02 -0.23 11.97
C SER A 83 -4.22 -0.55 11.09
N VAL A 84 -4.19 -0.07 9.84
CA VAL A 84 -5.14 -0.48 8.80
C VAL A 84 -4.41 -1.35 7.79
N LEU A 85 -4.95 -2.55 7.53
CA LEU A 85 -4.48 -3.41 6.46
C LEU A 85 -5.25 -3.09 5.17
N LEU A 86 -4.59 -2.40 4.25
CA LEU A 86 -5.21 -1.85 3.04
C LEU A 86 -4.61 -2.45 1.77
N PRO A 87 -5.14 -3.58 1.27
CA PRO A 87 -4.73 -4.11 -0.03
C PRO A 87 -5.28 -3.24 -1.17
N ASP A 88 -4.48 -3.02 -2.22
CA ASP A 88 -5.03 -2.52 -3.49
C ASP A 88 -5.86 -3.62 -4.15
N GLY A 89 -7.06 -3.27 -4.59
CA GLY A 89 -7.97 -4.23 -5.21
C GLY A 89 -9.42 -3.82 -5.15
N SER A 90 -10.29 -4.62 -5.78
CA SER A 90 -11.72 -4.44 -5.56
C SER A 90 -12.09 -4.71 -4.10
N PRO A 91 -13.22 -4.17 -3.59
CA PRO A 91 -13.70 -4.47 -2.25
C PRO A 91 -14.08 -5.95 -2.05
N SER A 92 -14.14 -6.70 -3.15
CA SER A 92 -14.42 -8.12 -3.23
C SER A 92 -13.19 -9.00 -3.54
N MET A 93 -11.98 -8.42 -3.57
CA MET A 93 -10.74 -9.12 -3.96
C MET A 93 -10.52 -10.40 -3.13
N TYR A 94 -10.76 -10.33 -1.82
CA TYR A 94 -10.67 -11.46 -0.90
C TYR A 94 -12.05 -11.96 -0.46
N GLY A 95 -13.03 -11.97 -1.39
CA GLY A 95 -14.44 -12.27 -1.09
C GLY A 95 -15.21 -11.03 -0.64
N GLU A 96 -16.53 -11.15 -0.47
CA GLU A 96 -17.38 -10.03 -0.06
C GLU A 96 -16.89 -9.39 1.24
N GLN A 97 -16.72 -8.06 1.22
CA GLN A 97 -16.16 -7.29 2.34
C GLN A 97 -14.84 -7.89 2.85
N GLN A 98 -14.00 -8.37 1.94
CA GLN A 98 -12.72 -9.00 2.24
C GLN A 98 -12.82 -10.18 3.23
N LEU A 99 -13.89 -10.99 3.17
CA LEU A 99 -14.17 -12.08 4.12
C LEU A 99 -12.96 -12.99 4.40
N HIS A 100 -12.27 -13.46 3.36
CA HIS A 100 -11.12 -14.35 3.52
C HIS A 100 -9.92 -13.65 4.15
N LEU A 101 -9.71 -12.36 3.87
CA LEU A 101 -8.68 -11.55 4.53
C LEU A 101 -9.00 -11.37 6.01
N ARG A 102 -10.28 -11.16 6.37
CA ARG A 102 -10.71 -11.03 7.76
C ARG A 102 -10.60 -12.32 8.56
N HIS A 103 -10.83 -13.48 7.93
CA HIS A 103 -10.55 -14.78 8.55
C HIS A 103 -9.07 -14.95 8.87
N GLN A 104 -8.19 -14.59 7.93
CA GLN A 104 -6.74 -14.66 8.12
C GLN A 104 -6.27 -13.66 9.19
N ALA A 105 -6.73 -12.42 9.10
CA ALA A 105 -6.40 -11.36 10.05
C ALA A 105 -6.74 -11.76 11.51
N ALA A 106 -7.89 -12.40 11.73
CA ALA A 106 -8.29 -12.89 13.05
C ALA A 106 -7.33 -13.94 13.65
N GLN A 107 -6.58 -14.66 12.81
CA GLN A 107 -5.57 -15.62 13.25
C GLN A 107 -4.19 -14.97 13.41
N PHE A 108 -3.79 -14.12 12.46
CA PHE A 108 -2.45 -13.52 12.46
C PHE A 108 -2.28 -12.42 13.50
N PHE A 109 -3.36 -11.65 13.74
CA PHE A 109 -3.43 -10.51 14.65
C PHE A 109 -4.36 -10.85 15.81
N ASP A 110 -4.02 -11.92 16.53
CA ASP A 110 -4.75 -12.42 17.69
C ASP A 110 -4.47 -11.60 18.95
N GLY A 111 -5.13 -11.94 20.07
CA GLY A 111 -5.02 -11.17 21.33
C GLY A 111 -3.58 -10.91 21.82
N PRO A 112 -2.66 -11.90 21.77
CA PRO A 112 -1.25 -11.67 22.06
C PRO A 112 -0.58 -10.64 21.13
N PHE A 113 -0.87 -10.69 19.83
CA PHE A 113 -0.35 -9.70 18.87
C PHE A 113 -0.93 -8.31 19.15
N ASP A 114 -2.25 -8.22 19.29
CA ASP A 114 -2.99 -6.97 19.56
C ASP A 114 -2.49 -6.27 20.82
N SER A 115 -2.24 -7.05 21.88
CA SER A 115 -1.71 -6.52 23.15
C SER A 115 -0.27 -5.98 23.04
N ALA A 116 0.52 -6.48 22.08
CA ALA A 116 1.93 -6.12 21.93
C ALA A 116 2.13 -4.97 20.94
N PHE A 117 1.37 -4.95 19.84
CA PHE A 117 1.58 -4.03 18.71
C PHE A 117 0.39 -3.12 18.39
N GLY A 118 -0.82 -3.47 18.84
CA GLY A 118 -2.07 -2.78 18.51
C GLY A 118 -2.95 -3.55 17.51
N SER A 119 -4.18 -3.07 17.33
CA SER A 119 -5.19 -3.74 16.51
C SER A 119 -4.94 -3.53 15.03
N VAL A 120 -5.08 -4.58 14.22
CA VAL A 120 -5.01 -4.48 12.75
C VAL A 120 -6.39 -4.61 12.15
N TYR A 121 -6.84 -3.57 11.44
CA TYR A 121 -8.16 -3.48 10.85
C TYR A 121 -8.12 -3.75 9.34
N PRO A 122 -8.61 -4.91 8.85
CA PRO A 122 -8.71 -5.16 7.42
C PRO A 122 -9.75 -4.24 6.77
N SER A 123 -9.33 -3.56 5.72
CA SER A 123 -10.16 -2.64 4.96
C SER A 123 -10.12 -2.97 3.46
N GLY A 124 -10.87 -2.21 2.67
CA GLY A 124 -10.88 -2.34 1.21
C GLY A 124 -11.06 -0.98 0.57
N LEU A 125 -10.19 -0.66 -0.38
CA LEU A 125 -10.24 0.58 -1.15
C LEU A 125 -9.84 0.29 -2.61
N PRO A 126 -10.76 0.50 -3.58
CA PRO A 126 -10.40 0.45 -4.99
C PRO A 126 -9.35 1.50 -5.32
N LYS A 127 -8.31 1.12 -6.08
CA LYS A 127 -7.23 2.03 -6.49
C LYS A 127 -6.56 2.69 -5.28
N ALA A 128 -6.29 1.89 -4.25
CA ALA A 128 -5.62 2.34 -3.04
C ALA A 128 -4.20 2.82 -3.36
N ASP A 129 -3.56 2.21 -4.37
CA ASP A 129 -2.26 2.61 -4.93
C ASP A 129 -2.23 4.04 -5.48
N LEU A 130 -3.37 4.56 -5.92
CA LEU A 130 -3.50 5.95 -6.38
C LEU A 130 -3.88 6.92 -5.26
N THR A 131 -4.17 6.43 -4.06
CA THR A 131 -4.63 7.26 -2.94
C THR A 131 -3.59 7.31 -1.83
N TYR A 132 -3.08 6.16 -1.40
CA TYR A 132 -2.16 6.04 -0.26
C TYR A 132 -0.72 5.77 -0.76
N PRO A 133 0.25 6.65 -0.47
CA PRO A 133 1.65 6.49 -0.83
C PRO A 133 2.27 5.15 -0.42
N GLU A 134 1.87 4.59 0.73
CA GLU A 134 2.34 3.30 1.22
C GLU A 134 1.92 2.16 0.29
N VAL A 135 0.70 2.23 -0.23
CA VAL A 135 0.18 1.25 -1.19
C VAL A 135 0.82 1.46 -2.57
N ALA A 136 1.09 2.71 -2.96
CA ALA A 136 1.83 3.03 -4.18
C ALA A 136 3.26 2.44 -4.12
N ALA A 137 3.96 2.63 -3.00
CA ALA A 137 5.29 2.07 -2.78
C ALA A 137 5.26 0.53 -2.86
N ALA A 138 4.27 -0.12 -2.26
CA ALA A 138 4.09 -1.57 -2.37
C ALA A 138 3.90 -2.02 -3.84
N ASP A 139 3.13 -1.28 -4.66
CA ASP A 139 2.96 -1.58 -6.10
C ASP A 139 4.26 -1.40 -6.90
N TYR A 140 5.04 -0.35 -6.62
CA TYR A 140 6.36 -0.14 -7.23
C TYR A 140 7.34 -1.27 -6.88
N ILE A 141 7.44 -1.63 -5.60
CA ILE A 141 8.31 -2.71 -5.11
C ILE A 141 7.90 -4.06 -5.69
N ALA A 142 6.61 -4.40 -5.64
CA ALA A 142 6.10 -5.66 -6.19
C ALA A 142 6.37 -5.76 -7.69
N GLY A 143 6.21 -4.65 -8.42
CA GLY A 143 6.56 -4.55 -9.82
C GLY A 143 8.05 -4.79 -10.07
N TYR A 144 8.93 -4.14 -9.30
CA TYR A 144 10.38 -4.30 -9.42
C TYR A 144 10.79 -5.75 -9.17
N VAL A 145 10.40 -6.32 -8.03
CA VAL A 145 10.67 -7.73 -7.67
C VAL A 145 10.23 -8.68 -8.79
N ARG A 146 9.01 -8.50 -9.31
CA ARG A 146 8.50 -9.33 -10.41
C ARG A 146 9.40 -9.26 -11.64
N ASP A 147 9.80 -8.07 -12.06
CA ASP A 147 10.53 -7.87 -13.31
C ASP A 147 11.95 -8.43 -13.21
N THR A 148 12.64 -8.17 -12.11
CA THR A 148 14.01 -8.63 -11.88
C THR A 148 14.08 -10.16 -11.78
N LEU A 149 13.12 -10.77 -11.08
CA LEU A 149 13.02 -12.24 -11.00
C LEU A 149 12.59 -12.87 -12.34
N ALA A 150 11.65 -12.26 -13.07
CA ALA A 150 11.18 -12.78 -14.36
C ALA A 150 12.26 -12.72 -15.45
N ALA A 151 13.14 -11.73 -15.40
CA ALA A 151 14.28 -11.61 -16.31
C ALA A 151 15.49 -12.44 -15.90
N GLN A 152 15.42 -13.14 -14.76
CA GLN A 152 16.54 -13.91 -14.20
C GLN A 152 17.78 -13.03 -13.92
N GLU A 153 17.57 -11.73 -13.69
CA GLU A 153 18.61 -10.78 -13.29
C GLU A 153 19.01 -11.01 -11.83
N GLN A 154 18.05 -11.44 -11.01
CA GLN A 154 18.23 -11.85 -9.62
C GLN A 154 17.37 -13.09 -9.32
N SER A 155 17.69 -13.74 -8.20
CA SER A 155 16.96 -14.82 -7.56
C SER A 155 16.33 -14.31 -6.26
N VAL A 156 15.33 -15.02 -5.72
CA VAL A 156 14.69 -14.63 -4.44
C VAL A 156 15.72 -14.49 -3.30
N SER A 157 16.79 -15.28 -3.30
CA SER A 157 17.86 -15.19 -2.31
C SER A 157 18.70 -13.91 -2.39
N ASP A 158 18.69 -13.22 -3.53
CA ASP A 158 19.47 -11.98 -3.71
C ASP A 158 18.80 -10.77 -3.03
N PHE A 159 17.53 -10.87 -2.68
CA PHE A 159 16.75 -9.83 -2.01
C PHE A 159 16.82 -9.89 -0.47
N SER A 160 17.77 -10.64 0.09
CA SER A 160 17.88 -10.90 1.54
C SER A 160 16.58 -11.52 2.13
N GLU A 161 16.22 -11.18 3.37
CA GLU A 161 15.01 -11.65 4.05
C GLU A 161 13.71 -10.90 3.70
N HIS A 162 13.80 -9.88 2.84
CA HIS A 162 12.67 -9.02 2.45
C HIS A 162 11.75 -9.69 1.41
N VAL A 163 12.30 -10.55 0.55
CA VAL A 163 11.51 -11.30 -0.43
C VAL A 163 11.55 -12.78 -0.09
N VAL A 164 10.37 -13.39 0.05
CA VAL A 164 10.22 -14.80 0.34
C VAL A 164 9.52 -15.54 -0.79
N TRP A 165 9.78 -16.84 -0.92
CA TRP A 165 8.95 -17.69 -1.76
C TRP A 165 7.56 -17.81 -1.16
N PHE A 166 6.56 -17.66 -2.02
CA PHE A 166 5.17 -17.89 -1.66
C PHE A 166 4.96 -19.37 -1.35
N ASP A 167 4.46 -19.68 -0.15
CA ASP A 167 4.23 -21.05 0.30
C ASP A 167 2.77 -21.47 0.13
N SER A 168 2.54 -22.58 -0.56
CA SER A 168 1.22 -23.22 -0.70
C SER A 168 0.59 -23.68 0.63
N ASN A 169 1.38 -23.75 1.71
CA ASN A 169 0.92 -24.05 3.07
C ASN A 169 0.24 -22.87 3.76
N TRP A 170 0.24 -21.68 3.16
CA TRP A 170 -0.55 -20.53 3.61
C TRP A 170 -2.04 -20.82 3.38
N ARG A 171 -2.70 -21.44 4.36
CA ARG A 171 -4.07 -21.95 4.22
C ARG A 171 -5.05 -21.13 5.06
N GLU A 172 -6.32 -21.18 4.70
CA GLU A 172 -7.39 -20.62 5.53
C GLU A 172 -7.54 -21.40 6.82
N PRO A 173 -7.61 -20.73 7.98
CA PRO A 173 -7.96 -21.40 9.21
C PRO A 173 -9.38 -21.96 9.12
N SER A 174 -9.52 -23.25 9.37
CA SER A 174 -10.82 -23.84 9.63
C SER A 174 -11.24 -23.44 11.05
N ASN A 175 -12.32 -22.65 11.17
CA ASN A 175 -13.03 -22.31 12.41
C ASN A 175 -12.60 -21.03 13.18
N VAL A 176 -12.09 -20.00 12.50
CA VAL A 176 -11.87 -18.69 13.14
C VAL A 176 -12.98 -17.72 12.74
N THR A 177 -13.61 -17.05 13.72
CA THR A 177 -14.58 -15.97 13.45
C THR A 177 -13.84 -14.79 12.79
N PRO A 178 -14.30 -14.30 11.63
CA PRO A 178 -13.60 -13.24 10.93
C PRO A 178 -13.68 -11.94 11.74
N THR A 179 -12.63 -11.11 11.66
CA THR A 179 -12.66 -9.76 12.24
C THR A 179 -13.76 -8.91 11.60
N GLN A 180 -14.11 -7.78 12.23
CA GLN A 180 -15.03 -6.82 11.62
C GLN A 180 -14.41 -6.20 10.36
N PHE A 181 -15.24 -5.94 9.36
CA PHE A 181 -14.81 -5.16 8.20
C PHE A 181 -14.75 -3.68 8.56
N TYR A 182 -13.58 -3.07 8.39
CA TYR A 182 -13.38 -1.66 8.67
C TYR A 182 -13.54 -0.83 7.39
N ALA A 183 -14.71 -0.21 7.22
CA ALA A 183 -14.96 0.69 6.11
C ALA A 183 -14.32 2.06 6.36
N LEU A 184 -13.43 2.51 5.47
CA LEU A 184 -12.88 3.86 5.51
C LEU A 184 -14.02 4.86 5.29
N ARG A 185 -14.10 5.86 6.17
CA ARG A 185 -15.10 6.93 6.03
C ARG A 185 -14.80 7.75 4.79
N PRO A 186 -15.83 8.22 4.08
CA PRO A 186 -15.61 9.02 2.90
C PRO A 186 -15.09 10.43 3.21
N ALA A 187 -14.23 10.93 2.32
CA ALA A 187 -13.83 12.31 2.24
C ALA A 187 -15.02 13.11 1.69
N THR A 188 -15.91 13.54 2.59
CA THR A 188 -17.03 14.40 2.24
C THR A 188 -16.51 15.76 1.79
N GLY A 189 -16.94 16.25 0.63
CA GLY A 189 -16.57 17.55 0.10
C GLY A 189 -16.34 17.49 -1.40
N GLN A 190 -16.16 18.66 -2.02
CA GLN A 190 -15.82 18.80 -3.43
C GLN A 190 -14.40 19.33 -3.53
N TYR A 191 -13.54 18.61 -4.25
CA TYR A 191 -12.09 18.83 -4.26
C TYR A 191 -11.53 19.08 -5.67
N GLY A 192 -12.41 19.50 -6.59
CA GLY A 192 -12.05 19.76 -7.98
C GLY A 192 -11.81 18.48 -8.77
N THR A 193 -10.56 18.01 -8.80
CA THR A 193 -10.12 16.85 -9.60
C THR A 193 -10.19 15.54 -8.82
N VAL A 194 -10.20 14.40 -9.53
CA VAL A 194 -10.15 13.07 -8.91
C VAL A 194 -8.85 12.92 -8.11
N GLU A 195 -7.75 13.44 -8.64
CA GLU A 195 -6.44 13.50 -8.00
C GLU A 195 -6.49 14.36 -6.72
N GLY A 196 -7.12 15.54 -6.76
CA GLY A 196 -7.35 16.39 -5.60
C GLY A 196 -8.15 15.68 -4.50
N THR A 197 -9.23 14.98 -4.87
CA THR A 197 -10.02 14.16 -3.93
C THR A 197 -9.17 13.07 -3.29
N ARG A 198 -8.31 12.39 -4.05
CA ARG A 198 -7.39 11.35 -3.53
C ARG A 198 -6.38 11.92 -2.55
N VAL A 199 -5.78 13.06 -2.88
CA VAL A 199 -4.84 13.76 -1.99
C VAL A 199 -5.52 14.14 -0.68
N VAL A 200 -6.71 14.75 -0.73
CA VAL A 200 -7.45 15.09 0.49
C VAL A 200 -7.88 13.84 1.27
N ALA A 201 -8.27 12.78 0.58
CA ALA A 201 -8.62 11.51 1.21
C ALA A 201 -7.41 10.93 1.95
N TRP A 202 -6.22 10.96 1.38
CA TRP A 202 -4.98 10.57 2.05
C TRP A 202 -4.68 11.43 3.27
N ILE A 203 -4.66 12.75 3.13
CA ILE A 203 -4.39 13.70 4.23
C ILE A 203 -5.34 13.46 5.41
N LYS A 204 -6.60 13.12 5.13
CA LYS A 204 -7.64 12.89 6.16
C LYS A 204 -7.75 11.44 6.63
N GLY A 205 -7.03 10.48 6.05
CA GLY A 205 -7.18 9.05 6.32
C GLY A 205 -8.55 8.49 5.93
N ARG A 206 -9.04 8.82 4.74
CA ARG A 206 -10.41 8.58 4.28
C ARG A 206 -10.48 7.87 2.91
N HIS A 207 -11.69 7.43 2.56
CA HIS A 207 -12.03 6.96 1.22
C HIS A 207 -12.30 8.17 0.30
N PRO A 208 -11.78 8.21 -0.94
CA PRO A 208 -12.13 9.27 -1.89
C PRO A 208 -13.55 9.05 -2.42
N ASP A 209 -14.53 9.82 -1.93
CA ASP A 209 -15.90 9.82 -2.45
C ASP A 209 -16.11 11.00 -3.40
N GLY A 210 -16.76 10.76 -4.55
CA GLY A 210 -17.35 11.78 -5.39
C GLY A 210 -16.63 12.06 -6.71
N GLU A 211 -17.39 11.96 -7.81
CA GLU A 211 -17.10 12.54 -9.13
C GLU A 211 -17.69 13.97 -9.25
N ASP A 212 -18.24 14.52 -8.17
CA ASP A 212 -18.97 15.80 -8.22
C ASP A 212 -18.01 16.99 -8.14
N HIS A 213 -17.86 17.65 -9.29
CA HIS A 213 -16.99 18.80 -9.52
C HIS A 213 -17.66 20.13 -9.10
N ASP A 214 -17.00 20.89 -8.21
CA ASP A 214 -17.25 22.34 -8.04
C ASP A 214 -15.93 23.07 -7.75
N VAL A 215 -15.86 24.34 -8.16
CA VAL A 215 -14.66 25.17 -8.35
C VAL A 215 -14.20 25.85 -7.04
N SER A 216 -14.85 25.58 -5.90
CA SER A 216 -14.41 26.07 -4.59
C SER A 216 -13.45 25.09 -3.90
N SER A 217 -12.22 24.98 -4.45
CA SER A 217 -11.20 24.03 -3.98
C SER A 217 -10.81 24.26 -2.51
N GLN A 218 -11.25 23.37 -1.61
CA GLN A 218 -10.67 23.24 -0.25
C GLN A 218 -9.35 22.46 -0.24
N VAL A 219 -8.85 22.01 -1.40
CA VAL A 219 -7.67 21.16 -1.46
C VAL A 219 -6.42 21.93 -1.06
N GLN A 220 -6.29 23.18 -1.49
CA GLN A 220 -5.16 24.03 -1.11
C GLN A 220 -5.02 24.11 0.41
N ASN A 221 -6.10 24.40 1.14
CA ASN A 221 -6.08 24.44 2.60
C ASN A 221 -5.65 23.10 3.22
N ALA A 222 -6.08 21.97 2.64
CA ALA A 222 -5.66 20.65 3.12
C ALA A 222 -4.17 20.39 2.87
N VAL A 223 -3.65 20.82 1.71
CA VAL A 223 -2.23 20.70 1.36
C VAL A 223 -1.36 21.60 2.25
N GLU A 224 -1.77 22.84 2.52
CA GLU A 224 -1.06 23.78 3.39
C GLU A 224 -0.98 23.31 4.86
N MET A 225 -1.80 22.34 5.27
CA MET A 225 -1.72 21.70 6.59
C MET A 225 -0.60 20.65 6.71
N LEU A 226 0.00 20.23 5.60
CA LEU A 226 1.09 19.26 5.62
C LEU A 226 2.37 19.88 6.16
N GLU A 227 3.14 19.14 6.95
CA GLU A 227 4.42 19.64 7.49
C GLU A 227 5.54 19.69 6.44
N SER A 228 5.45 18.87 5.39
CA SER A 228 6.48 18.76 4.36
C SER A 228 6.32 19.79 3.24
N GLU A 229 7.26 20.72 3.15
CA GLU A 229 7.35 21.68 2.04
C GLU A 229 7.54 20.97 0.68
N THR A 230 8.28 19.86 0.66
CA THR A 230 8.51 19.08 -0.57
C THR A 230 7.21 18.46 -1.09
N ILE A 231 6.38 17.89 -0.21
CA ILE A 231 5.07 17.36 -0.61
C ILE A 231 4.16 18.51 -1.05
N GLN A 232 4.12 19.60 -0.29
CA GLN A 232 3.29 20.76 -0.65
C GLN A 232 3.63 21.26 -2.06
N GLN A 233 4.90 21.53 -2.33
CA GLN A 233 5.37 22.00 -3.63
C GLN A 233 5.00 21.02 -4.75
N TYR A 234 5.25 19.71 -4.54
CA TYR A 234 4.88 18.69 -5.51
C TYR A 234 3.39 18.72 -5.85
N LEU A 235 2.52 18.83 -4.84
CA LEU A 235 1.07 18.85 -5.01
C LEU A 235 0.60 20.13 -5.72
N PHE A 236 1.19 21.29 -5.41
CA PHE A 236 0.89 22.54 -6.09
C PHE A 236 1.35 22.57 -7.55
N GLU A 237 2.46 21.92 -7.88
CA GLU A 237 2.96 21.90 -9.25
C GLU A 237 2.26 20.87 -10.14
N ASN A 238 1.76 19.77 -9.56
CA ASN A 238 1.33 18.60 -10.34
C ASN A 238 -0.16 18.24 -10.18
N ILE A 239 -0.83 18.66 -9.11
CA ILE A 239 -2.22 18.26 -8.79
C ILE A 239 -3.17 19.46 -8.75
N LEU A 240 -2.71 20.60 -8.21
CA LEU A 240 -3.51 21.80 -8.01
C LEU A 240 -3.15 22.87 -9.06
N PRO A 241 -3.96 23.07 -10.11
CA PRO A 241 -3.78 24.20 -11.02
C PRO A 241 -4.15 25.55 -10.39
#